data_AF-A0A109V0J9-F1
#
_entry.id   AF-A0A109V0J9-F1
#
_cell.length_a   1.000
_cell.length_b   1.000
_cell.length_c   1.000
_cell.angle_alpha   90.00
_cell.angle_beta   90.00
_cell.angle_gamma   90.00
#
_symmetry.space_group_name_H-M   'P 1'
#
loop_
_entity.id
_entity.type
_entity.pdbx_description
1 polymer ?
#
loop_
_entity_poly.entity_id
_entity_poly.type
_entity_poly.pdbx_seq_one_letter_code
_entity_poly.pdbx_strand_id
1 'polypeptide(L)'
;MQTLKCVVVGDGAVGKTCLLISYTTNQFPADYVPTVFDNYAVTVMIGDEPYTLGLFDTAGQEDYDRLRPLSYPSTDVFLVCFSVVSPPSFENVKEKWFPEVHHHCPGVPCLIVGTQIDLRENKMVIEKLQRQRLRPITPEQGEKFARELRAVKYVECSALTQRGLKNVFDEAIVAALEPPVIKKSKKCTIL
;
A
#
# COMPACT_ATOMS: atom_id res chain seq x y z
N MET A 1 -10.53 16.66 16.99
CA MET A 1 -9.50 16.29 16.02
C MET A 1 -9.96 15.00 15.36
N GLN A 2 -10.22 15.02 14.06
CA GLN A 2 -10.63 13.83 13.33
C GLN A 2 -9.38 12.97 13.10
N THR A 3 -9.52 11.65 13.26
CA THR A 3 -8.42 10.70 13.08
C THR A 3 -8.77 9.79 11.92
N LEU A 4 -7.84 9.68 10.96
CA LEU A 4 -7.90 8.72 9.86
C LEU A 4 -6.92 7.60 10.15
N LYS A 5 -7.37 6.36 10.05
CA LYS A 5 -6.54 5.16 10.18
C LYS A 5 -6.21 4.60 8.79
N CYS A 6 -4.91 4.61 8.48
CA CYS A 6 -4.33 4.04 7.27
C CYS A 6 -3.49 2.81 7.63
N VAL A 7 -3.88 1.64 7.11
CA VAL A 7 -3.12 0.38 7.30
C VAL A 7 -2.34 0.05 6.05
N VAL A 8 -1.06 -0.32 6.22
CA VAL A 8 -0.17 -0.68 5.11
C VAL A 8 0.10 -2.18 5.13
N VAL A 9 -0.22 -2.86 4.01
CA VAL A 9 -0.04 -4.31 3.83
C VAL A 9 0.74 -4.61 2.55
N GLY A 10 1.24 -5.83 2.39
CA GLY A 10 2.07 -6.23 1.26
C GLY A 10 3.20 -7.16 1.70
N ASP A 11 3.88 -7.77 0.73
CA ASP A 11 4.95 -8.74 0.97
C ASP A 11 6.07 -8.22 1.89
N GLY A 12 6.84 -9.13 2.45
CA GLY A 12 8.09 -8.79 3.12
C GLY A 12 9.04 -8.03 2.19
N ALA A 13 9.82 -7.10 2.75
CA ALA A 13 10.86 -6.33 2.04
C ALA A 13 10.40 -5.46 0.85
N VAL A 14 9.10 -5.27 0.63
CA VAL A 14 8.60 -4.31 -0.39
C VAL A 14 8.71 -2.85 0.03
N GLY A 15 9.24 -2.54 1.22
CA GLY A 15 9.50 -1.16 1.65
C GLY A 15 8.34 -0.44 2.33
N LYS A 16 7.37 -1.17 2.93
CA LYS A 16 6.27 -0.60 3.73
C LYS A 16 6.79 0.29 4.88
N THR A 17 7.71 -0.25 5.67
CA THR A 17 8.34 0.46 6.79
C THR A 17 9.12 1.67 6.32
N CYS A 18 9.92 1.54 5.25
CA CYS A 18 10.67 2.65 4.67
C CYS A 18 9.74 3.75 4.15
N LEU A 19 8.59 3.39 3.56
CA LEU A 19 7.57 4.34 3.11
C LEU A 19 7.05 5.17 4.30
N LEU A 20 6.68 4.52 5.39
CA LEU A 20 6.14 5.18 6.58
C LEU A 20 7.18 6.05 7.29
N ILE A 21 8.38 5.52 7.51
CA ILE A 21 9.47 6.27 8.16
C ILE A 21 9.86 7.47 7.31
N SER A 22 10.05 7.30 6.00
CA SER A 22 10.45 8.40 5.11
C SER A 22 9.40 9.50 5.06
N TYR A 23 8.12 9.14 5.09
CA TYR A 23 7.04 10.13 5.11
C TYR A 23 6.95 10.88 6.44
N THR A 24 7.11 10.18 7.57
CA THR A 24 6.97 10.79 8.90
C THR A 24 8.20 11.58 9.35
N THR A 25 9.39 11.22 8.88
CA THR A 25 10.68 11.81 9.32
C THR A 25 11.39 12.64 8.26
N ASN A 26 10.93 12.60 7.01
CA ASN A 26 11.66 13.12 5.84
C ASN A 26 13.06 12.51 5.66
N GLN A 27 13.31 11.31 6.19
CA GLN A 27 14.59 10.61 6.08
C GLN A 27 14.39 9.13 5.75
N PHE A 28 15.29 8.58 4.92
CA PHE A 28 15.31 7.14 4.68
C PHE A 28 16.01 6.42 5.85
N PRO A 29 15.46 5.32 6.39
CA PRO A 29 16.08 4.61 7.52
C PRO A 29 17.43 4.01 7.11
N ALA A 30 18.47 4.23 7.92
CA ALA A 30 19.82 3.73 7.66
C ALA A 30 19.94 2.21 7.86
N ASP A 31 19.20 1.67 8.84
CA ASP A 31 19.20 0.24 9.18
C ASP A 31 17.85 -0.40 8.85
N TYR A 32 17.88 -1.57 8.23
CA TYR A 32 16.68 -2.37 7.99
C TYR A 32 16.41 -3.28 9.19
N VAL A 33 15.34 -2.98 9.92
CA VAL A 33 14.79 -3.85 10.97
C VAL A 33 13.44 -4.39 10.50
N PRO A 34 13.24 -5.72 10.39
CA PRO A 34 11.95 -6.28 10.00
C PRO A 34 10.83 -5.92 10.98
N THR A 35 9.74 -5.33 10.47
CA THR A 35 8.58 -4.94 11.31
C THR A 35 7.73 -6.13 11.72
N VAL A 36 7.31 -6.14 12.98
CA VAL A 36 6.20 -6.95 13.48
C VAL A 36 4.91 -6.13 13.45
N PHE A 37 4.89 -5.02 14.20
CA PHE A 37 3.91 -3.94 14.12
C PHE A 37 4.53 -2.63 14.59
N ASP A 38 4.20 -1.52 13.93
CA ASP A 38 4.52 -0.17 14.41
C ASP A 38 3.39 0.79 14.05
N ASN A 39 3.14 1.76 14.93
CA ASN A 39 2.13 2.78 14.72
C ASN A 39 2.80 4.15 14.73
N TYR A 40 2.62 4.90 13.65
CA TYR A 40 3.06 6.29 13.52
C TYR A 40 1.83 7.20 13.46
N ALA A 41 1.99 8.44 13.88
CA ALA A 41 0.94 9.45 13.74
C ALA A 41 1.54 10.75 13.23
N VAL A 42 0.91 11.34 12.22
CA VAL A 42 1.26 12.67 11.73
C VAL A 42 0.03 13.56 11.69
N THR A 43 0.22 14.85 11.95
CA THR A 43 -0.86 15.84 11.76
C THR A 43 -0.76 16.39 10.35
N VAL A 44 -1.87 16.32 9.61
CA VAL A 44 -2.00 16.84 8.24
C VAL A 44 -3.11 17.88 8.19
N MET A 45 -2.95 18.90 7.36
CA MET A 45 -3.98 19.92 7.12
C MET A 45 -4.78 19.53 5.88
N ILE A 46 -6.10 19.41 6.02
CA ILE A 46 -7.03 19.24 4.90
C ILE A 46 -7.91 20.49 4.86
N GLY A 47 -7.67 21.35 3.86
CA GLY A 47 -8.14 22.73 3.92
C GLY A 47 -7.57 23.43 5.15
N ASP A 48 -8.44 24.00 5.98
CA ASP A 48 -8.07 24.67 7.23
C ASP A 48 -8.27 23.79 8.48
N GLU A 49 -8.66 22.52 8.31
CA GLU A 49 -8.91 21.60 9.42
C GLU A 49 -7.73 20.64 9.66
N PRO A 50 -7.26 20.50 10.92
CA PRO A 50 -6.21 19.55 11.27
C PRO A 50 -6.77 18.14 11.47
N TYR A 51 -6.17 17.17 10.79
CA TYR A 51 -6.45 15.74 10.94
C TYR A 51 -5.23 14.99 11.46
N THR A 52 -5.46 13.95 12.25
CA THR A 52 -4.42 12.98 12.60
C THR A 52 -4.50 11.79 11.66
N LEU A 53 -3.42 11.55 10.91
CA LEU A 53 -3.27 10.34 10.13
C LEU A 53 -2.49 9.31 10.97
N GLY A 54 -3.18 8.30 11.46
CA GLY A 54 -2.60 7.12 12.11
C GLY A 54 -2.16 6.11 11.05
N LEU A 55 -0.88 5.78 11.04
CA LEU A 55 -0.23 4.90 10.08
C LEU A 55 0.14 3.59 10.77
N PHE A 56 -0.43 2.49 10.32
CA PHE A 56 -0.25 1.16 10.92
C PHE A 56 0.61 0.31 9.98
N ASP A 57 1.88 0.11 10.35
CA ASP A 57 2.80 -0.79 9.66
C ASP A 57 2.51 -2.24 10.03
N THR A 58 2.58 -3.15 9.06
CA THR A 58 2.31 -4.57 9.29
C THR A 58 3.40 -5.47 8.73
N ALA A 59 3.64 -6.58 9.43
CA ALA A 59 4.54 -7.62 8.94
C ALA A 59 4.05 -8.25 7.63
N GLY A 60 4.96 -8.39 6.66
CA GLY A 60 4.66 -9.01 5.37
C GLY A 60 4.96 -10.51 5.31
N GLN A 61 5.59 -11.09 6.33
CA GLN A 61 5.87 -12.53 6.36
C GLN A 61 4.61 -13.34 6.75
N GLU A 62 4.54 -14.56 6.25
CA GLU A 62 3.43 -15.50 6.51
C GLU A 62 3.31 -15.90 7.98
N ASP A 63 4.44 -15.90 8.72
CA ASP A 63 4.48 -16.18 10.17
C ASP A 63 3.53 -15.26 10.97
N TYR A 64 3.20 -14.08 10.42
CA TYR A 64 2.34 -13.08 11.05
C TYR A 64 0.92 -13.03 10.46
N ASP A 65 0.53 -13.95 9.56
CA ASP A 65 -0.79 -13.95 8.90
C ASP A 65 -1.96 -13.98 9.89
N ARG A 66 -1.80 -14.62 11.05
CA ARG A 66 -2.84 -14.66 12.09
C ARG A 66 -2.88 -13.41 12.96
N LEU A 67 -1.77 -12.68 13.07
CA LEU A 67 -1.66 -11.49 13.89
C LEU A 67 -2.04 -10.24 13.12
N ARG A 68 -1.71 -10.18 11.83
CA ARG A 68 -1.95 -9.02 10.97
C ARG A 68 -3.40 -8.51 10.99
N PRO A 69 -4.43 -9.37 10.94
CA PRO A 69 -5.82 -8.91 10.97
C PRO A 69 -6.24 -8.19 12.25
N LEU A 70 -5.47 -8.32 13.34
CA LEU A 70 -5.72 -7.57 14.58
C LEU A 70 -5.51 -6.05 14.40
N SER A 71 -4.74 -5.63 13.38
CA SER A 71 -4.56 -4.22 13.04
C SER A 71 -5.65 -3.65 12.14
N TYR A 72 -6.56 -4.46 11.60
CA TYR A 72 -7.56 -4.04 10.61
C TYR A 72 -8.84 -3.36 11.14
N PRO A 73 -9.33 -3.59 12.37
CA PRO A 73 -10.54 -2.95 12.85
C PRO A 73 -10.50 -1.42 12.74
N SER A 74 -11.60 -0.82 12.31
CA SER A 74 -11.76 0.63 12.14
C SER A 74 -10.75 1.28 11.18
N THR A 75 -10.26 0.54 10.16
CA THR A 75 -9.43 1.11 9.10
C THR A 75 -10.28 1.95 8.15
N ASP A 76 -9.82 3.17 7.85
CA ASP A 76 -10.48 4.07 6.90
C ASP A 76 -9.94 3.91 5.47
N VAL A 77 -8.67 3.51 5.32
CA VAL A 77 -8.04 3.25 4.02
C VAL A 77 -6.89 2.24 4.13
N PHE A 78 -6.72 1.42 3.09
CA PHE A 78 -5.59 0.51 2.96
C PHE A 78 -4.62 0.96 1.87
N LEU A 79 -3.33 0.85 2.17
CA LEU A 79 -2.26 0.84 1.16
C LEU A 79 -1.80 -0.59 0.93
N VAL A 80 -2.04 -1.11 -0.27
CA VAL A 80 -1.61 -2.45 -0.67
C VAL A 80 -0.35 -2.32 -1.51
N CYS A 81 0.80 -2.58 -0.88
CA CYS A 81 2.11 -2.32 -1.44
C CYS A 81 2.71 -3.53 -2.15
N PHE A 82 3.40 -3.28 -3.25
CA PHE A 82 4.31 -4.21 -3.90
C PHE A 82 5.57 -3.47 -4.37
N SER A 83 6.67 -4.18 -4.58
CA SER A 83 7.88 -3.57 -5.16
C SER A 83 7.85 -3.66 -6.68
N VAL A 84 8.10 -2.55 -7.38
CA VAL A 84 8.11 -2.54 -8.85
C VAL A 84 9.26 -3.36 -9.45
N VAL A 85 10.23 -3.78 -8.62
CA VAL A 85 11.33 -4.67 -9.02
C VAL A 85 11.18 -6.08 -8.45
N SER A 86 10.00 -6.42 -7.91
CA SER A 86 9.64 -7.78 -7.48
C SER A 86 8.30 -8.18 -8.10
N PRO A 87 8.31 -8.71 -9.34
CA PRO A 87 7.08 -9.22 -9.98
C PRO A 87 6.28 -10.24 -9.15
N PRO A 88 6.90 -11.15 -8.36
CA PRO A 88 6.13 -11.99 -7.44
C PRO A 88 5.29 -11.20 -6.44
N SER A 89 5.83 -10.11 -5.88
CA SER A 89 5.08 -9.26 -4.95
C SER A 89 3.90 -8.55 -5.60
N PHE A 90 3.99 -8.28 -6.90
CA PHE A 90 2.89 -7.70 -7.69
C PHE A 90 1.75 -8.71 -7.87
N GLU A 91 2.05 -9.96 -8.22
CA GLU A 91 1.04 -11.02 -8.33
C GLU A 91 0.38 -11.33 -6.98
N ASN A 92 1.17 -11.37 -5.90
CA ASN A 92 0.68 -11.59 -4.53
C ASN A 92 -0.34 -10.54 -4.07
N VAL A 93 -0.37 -9.35 -4.67
CA VAL A 93 -1.45 -8.37 -4.41
C VAL A 93 -2.82 -8.99 -4.74
N LYS A 94 -2.96 -9.63 -5.90
CA LYS A 94 -4.21 -10.23 -6.33
C LYS A 94 -4.48 -11.57 -5.65
N GLU A 95 -3.44 -12.35 -5.39
CA GLU A 95 -3.57 -13.71 -4.85
C GLU A 95 -3.78 -13.72 -3.33
N LYS A 96 -3.21 -12.75 -2.60
CA LYS A 96 -3.21 -12.71 -1.14
C LYS A 96 -3.75 -11.41 -0.58
N TRP A 97 -3.07 -10.28 -0.83
CA TRP A 97 -3.27 -9.07 -0.03
C TRP A 97 -4.62 -8.41 -0.26
N PHE A 98 -5.04 -8.27 -1.52
CA PHE A 98 -6.31 -7.66 -1.85
C PHE A 98 -7.50 -8.54 -1.38
N PRO A 99 -7.51 -9.87 -1.60
CA PRO A 99 -8.49 -10.76 -0.97
C PRO A 99 -8.53 -10.69 0.56
N GLU A 100 -7.38 -10.68 1.23
CA GLU A 100 -7.29 -10.63 2.70
C GLU A 100 -7.95 -9.35 3.26
N VAL A 101 -7.59 -8.19 2.70
CA VAL A 101 -8.17 -6.90 3.08
C VAL A 101 -9.69 -6.88 2.84
N HIS A 102 -10.16 -7.39 1.70
CA HIS A 102 -11.59 -7.42 1.38
C HIS A 102 -12.38 -8.40 2.26
N HIS A 103 -11.74 -9.47 2.71
CA HIS A 103 -12.35 -10.44 3.63
C HIS A 103 -12.58 -9.82 5.00
N HIS A 104 -11.59 -9.13 5.56
CA HIS A 104 -11.66 -8.58 6.91
C HIS A 104 -12.33 -7.20 6.98
N CYS A 105 -12.16 -6.38 5.94
CA CYS A 105 -12.64 -5.00 5.87
C CYS A 105 -13.41 -4.74 4.57
N PRO A 106 -14.57 -5.40 4.37
CA PRO A 106 -15.34 -5.26 3.15
C PRO A 106 -15.77 -3.82 2.94
N GLY A 107 -15.36 -3.26 1.80
CA GLY A 107 -15.76 -1.93 1.35
C GLY A 107 -14.91 -0.77 1.87
N VAL A 108 -13.84 -1.05 2.61
CA VAL A 108 -12.83 -0.03 2.91
C VAL A 108 -12.01 0.25 1.64
N PRO A 109 -11.80 1.52 1.26
CA PRO A 109 -11.03 1.88 0.07
C PRO A 109 -9.59 1.37 0.14
N CYS A 110 -9.09 0.91 -1.00
CA CYS A 110 -7.73 0.39 -1.15
C CYS A 110 -7.00 1.13 -2.28
N LEU A 111 -5.78 1.58 -2.03
CA LEU A 111 -4.85 2.03 -3.06
C LEU A 111 -3.84 0.92 -3.35
N ILE A 112 -3.50 0.74 -4.62
CA ILE A 112 -2.37 -0.10 -5.01
C ILE A 112 -1.12 0.79 -5.08
N VAL A 113 -0.06 0.41 -4.36
CA VAL A 113 1.15 1.23 -4.24
C VAL A 113 2.36 0.48 -4.80
N GLY A 114 2.92 0.96 -5.91
CA GLY A 114 4.20 0.51 -6.43
C GLY A 114 5.36 1.22 -5.74
N THR A 115 6.14 0.49 -4.95
CA THR A 115 7.28 1.03 -4.20
C THR A 115 8.60 0.79 -4.92
N GLN A 116 9.67 1.43 -4.44
CA GLN A 116 11.05 1.23 -4.91
C GLN A 116 11.25 1.60 -6.39
N ILE A 117 10.56 2.64 -6.88
CA ILE A 117 10.66 3.05 -8.29
C ILE A 117 12.05 3.54 -8.70
N ASP A 118 12.89 3.94 -7.75
CA ASP A 118 14.30 4.25 -7.97
C ASP A 118 15.10 3.04 -8.47
N LEU A 119 14.65 1.82 -8.16
CA LEU A 119 15.31 0.59 -8.61
C LEU A 119 14.90 0.16 -10.02
N ARG A 120 13.85 0.74 -10.60
CA ARG A 120 13.31 0.34 -11.91
C ARG A 120 14.35 0.50 -13.03
N GLU A 121 15.20 1.51 -12.95
CA GLU A 121 16.26 1.82 -13.92
C GLU A 121 17.66 1.35 -13.46
N ASN A 122 17.75 0.70 -12.29
CA ASN A 122 19.02 0.23 -11.76
C ASN A 122 19.54 -0.97 -12.58
N LYS A 123 20.69 -0.80 -13.24
CA LYS A 123 21.29 -1.82 -14.12
C LYS A 123 21.47 -3.18 -13.45
N MET A 124 21.98 -3.20 -12.22
CA MET A 124 22.22 -4.45 -11.48
C MET A 124 20.90 -5.18 -11.17
N VAL A 125 19.85 -4.43 -10.82
CA VAL A 125 18.52 -4.99 -10.56
C VAL A 125 17.90 -5.53 -11.85
N ILE A 126 17.99 -4.78 -12.95
CA ILE A 126 17.50 -5.20 -14.27
C ILE A 126 18.21 -6.49 -14.71
N GLU A 127 19.53 -6.56 -14.62
CA GLU A 127 20.30 -7.75 -14.96
C GLU A 127 19.90 -8.96 -14.12
N LYS A 128 19.71 -8.77 -12.81
CA LYS A 128 19.25 -9.84 -11.90
C LYS A 128 17.88 -10.38 -12.32
N LEU A 129 16.93 -9.49 -12.61
CA LEU A 129 15.58 -9.88 -13.06
C LEU A 129 15.63 -10.59 -14.42
N GLN A 130 16.45 -10.11 -15.35
CA GLN A 130 16.60 -10.74 -16.67
C GLN A 130 17.14 -12.17 -16.58
N ARG A 131 18.08 -12.46 -15.66
CA ARG A 131 18.56 -13.84 -15.39
C ARG A 131 17.43 -14.76 -14.94
N GLN A 132 16.41 -14.21 -14.28
CA GLN A 132 15.20 -14.92 -13.85
C GLN A 132 14.06 -14.85 -14.89
N ARG A 133 14.30 -14.29 -16.09
CA ARG A 133 13.31 -14.02 -17.15
C ARG A 133 12.18 -13.09 -16.70
N LEU A 134 12.46 -12.22 -15.75
CA LEU A 134 11.54 -11.21 -15.21
C LEU A 134 11.94 -9.82 -15.69
N ARG A 135 11.03 -8.85 -15.54
CA ARG A 135 11.25 -7.43 -15.80
C ARG A 135 10.60 -6.60 -14.70
N PRO A 136 11.09 -5.38 -14.41
CA PRO A 136 10.39 -4.45 -13.54
C PRO A 136 8.96 -4.19 -14.04
N ILE A 137 8.05 -3.98 -13.10
CA ILE A 137 6.67 -3.59 -13.37
C ILE A 137 6.63 -2.15 -13.87
N THR A 138 5.97 -1.92 -15.00
CA THR A 138 5.80 -0.58 -15.58
C THR A 138 4.59 0.15 -14.97
N PRO A 139 4.53 1.49 -15.05
CA PRO A 139 3.38 2.24 -14.59
C PRO A 139 2.07 1.78 -15.22
N GLU A 140 2.07 1.47 -16.52
CA GLU A 140 0.88 1.04 -17.26
C GLU A 140 0.35 -0.31 -16.78
N GLN A 141 1.26 -1.23 -16.39
CA GLN A 141 0.88 -2.50 -15.78
C GLN A 141 0.20 -2.27 -14.42
N GLY A 142 0.78 -1.41 -13.57
CA GLY A 142 0.22 -1.07 -12.26
C GLY A 142 -1.15 -0.40 -12.36
N GLU A 143 -1.32 0.56 -13.28
CA GLU A 143 -2.61 1.21 -13.53
C GLU A 143 -3.68 0.23 -14.02
N LYS A 144 -3.32 -0.62 -14.99
CA LYS A 144 -4.24 -1.64 -15.51
C LYS A 144 -4.68 -2.58 -14.40
N PHE A 145 -3.74 -3.01 -13.58
CA PHE A 145 -3.99 -3.93 -12.48
C PHE A 145 -4.87 -3.33 -11.38
N ALA A 146 -4.65 -2.07 -10.99
CA ALA A 146 -5.53 -1.39 -10.04
C ALA A 146 -6.97 -1.29 -10.57
N ARG A 147 -7.15 -1.02 -11.87
CA ARG A 147 -8.48 -1.05 -12.52
C ARG A 147 -9.11 -2.44 -12.49
N GLU A 148 -8.34 -3.49 -12.78
CA GLU A 148 -8.82 -4.88 -12.73
C GLU A 148 -9.30 -5.28 -11.33
N LEU A 149 -8.57 -4.86 -10.28
CA LEU A 149 -8.94 -5.09 -8.88
C LEU A 149 -10.06 -4.17 -8.38
N ARG A 150 -10.41 -3.12 -9.14
CA ARG A 150 -11.32 -2.04 -8.70
C ARG A 150 -10.81 -1.32 -7.43
N ALA A 151 -9.50 -1.21 -7.32
CA ALA A 151 -8.87 -0.35 -6.32
C ALA A 151 -9.20 1.13 -6.65
N VAL A 152 -9.11 2.00 -5.64
CA VAL A 152 -9.40 3.44 -5.80
C VAL A 152 -8.43 4.06 -6.79
N LYS A 153 -7.14 3.76 -6.64
CA LYS A 153 -6.07 4.32 -7.47
C LYS A 153 -4.82 3.45 -7.46
N TYR A 154 -4.01 3.62 -8.50
CA TYR A 154 -2.61 3.20 -8.51
C TYR A 154 -1.71 4.41 -8.28
N VAL A 155 -0.75 4.27 -7.36
CA VAL A 155 0.26 5.30 -7.10
C VAL A 155 1.65 4.66 -7.00
N GLU A 156 2.67 5.43 -7.36
CA GLU A 156 4.06 4.98 -7.34
C GLU A 156 4.91 5.88 -6.46
N CYS A 157 5.88 5.29 -5.76
CA CYS A 157 6.82 6.07 -4.96
C CYS A 157 8.19 5.41 -4.78
N SER A 158 9.16 6.24 -4.41
CA SER A 158 10.45 5.83 -3.87
C SER A 158 10.58 6.47 -2.49
N ALA A 159 10.66 5.64 -1.45
CA ALA A 159 10.94 6.12 -0.10
C ALA A 159 12.36 6.71 0.00
N LEU A 160 13.31 6.22 -0.83
CA LEU A 160 14.71 6.65 -0.84
C LEU A 160 14.87 8.05 -1.42
N THR A 161 14.25 8.30 -2.58
CA THR A 161 14.35 9.61 -3.27
C THR A 161 13.19 10.55 -2.93
N GLN A 162 12.23 10.07 -2.14
CA GLN A 162 10.95 10.74 -1.81
C GLN A 162 10.05 11.06 -3.02
N ARG A 163 10.42 10.63 -4.23
CA ARG A 163 9.59 10.79 -5.43
C ARG A 163 8.25 10.09 -5.21
N GLY A 164 7.16 10.84 -5.36
CA GLY A 164 5.78 10.33 -5.24
C GLY A 164 5.34 10.02 -3.80
N LEU A 165 6.20 10.18 -2.80
CA LEU A 165 5.94 9.76 -1.42
C LEU A 165 4.73 10.49 -0.82
N LYS A 166 4.73 11.83 -0.85
CA LYS A 166 3.61 12.65 -0.35
C LYS A 166 2.29 12.29 -1.08
N ASN A 167 2.37 12.09 -2.39
CA ASN A 167 1.20 11.77 -3.21
C ASN A 167 0.51 10.47 -2.79
N VAL A 168 1.26 9.46 -2.32
CA VAL A 168 0.66 8.21 -1.79
C VAL A 168 -0.30 8.52 -0.63
N PHE A 169 0.13 9.36 0.31
CA PHE A 169 -0.66 9.67 1.49
C PHE A 169 -1.76 10.69 1.22
N ASP A 170 -1.53 11.66 0.34
CA ASP A 170 -2.57 12.60 -0.11
C ASP A 170 -3.75 11.84 -0.74
N GLU A 171 -3.47 10.89 -1.64
CA GLU A 171 -4.50 10.08 -2.29
C GLU A 171 -5.19 9.12 -1.31
N ALA A 172 -4.48 8.61 -0.30
CA ALA A 172 -5.06 7.78 0.74
C ALA A 172 -6.02 8.58 1.63
N ILE A 173 -5.65 9.81 1.99
CA ILE A 173 -6.49 10.73 2.75
C ILE A 173 -7.77 11.06 1.96
N VAL A 174 -7.64 11.40 0.68
CA VAL A 174 -8.79 11.67 -0.19
C VAL A 174 -9.70 10.44 -0.25
N ALA A 175 -9.14 9.24 -0.45
CA ALA A 175 -9.93 8.01 -0.50
C ALA A 175 -10.66 7.71 0.82
N ALA A 176 -10.05 8.03 1.97
CA ALA A 176 -10.65 7.84 3.29
C ALA A 176 -11.82 8.81 3.57
N LEU A 177 -11.70 10.07 3.12
CA LEU A 177 -12.72 11.10 3.32
C LEU A 177 -13.86 11.02 2.32
N GLU A 178 -13.57 10.62 1.08
CA GLU A 178 -14.53 10.48 -0.01
C GLU A 178 -14.53 9.04 -0.54
N PRO A 179 -15.00 8.04 0.25
CA PRO A 179 -14.97 6.65 -0.17
C PRO A 179 -15.85 6.44 -1.41
N PRO A 180 -15.36 5.73 -2.44
CA PRO A 180 -16.13 5.50 -3.65
C PRO A 180 -17.42 4.72 -3.36
N VAL A 181 -18.52 5.14 -3.97
CA VAL A 181 -19.84 4.53 -3.77
C VAL A 181 -19.83 3.08 -4.27
N ILE A 182 -19.83 2.12 -3.35
CA ILE A 182 -19.90 0.69 -3.67
C ILE A 182 -21.32 0.36 -4.13
N LYS A 183 -21.52 0.21 -5.45
CA LYS A 183 -22.77 -0.35 -5.99
C LYS A 183 -22.89 -1.81 -5.55
N LYS A 184 -23.71 -2.08 -4.53
CA LYS A 184 -24.08 -3.45 -4.15
C LYS A 184 -24.71 -4.14 -5.36
N SER A 185 -24.04 -5.19 -5.86
CA SER A 185 -24.67 -6.13 -6.79
C SER A 185 -25.89 -6.74 -6.11
N LYS A 186 -27.08 -6.54 -6.67
CA LYS A 186 -28.29 -7.23 -6.19
C LYS A 186 -28.05 -8.72 -6.35
N LYS A 187 -27.99 -9.46 -5.24
CA LYS A 187 -28.04 -10.93 -5.27
C LYS A 187 -29.29 -11.31 -6.07
N CYS A 188 -29.10 -12.01 -7.18
CA CYS A 188 -30.18 -12.61 -7.93
C CYS A 188 -30.72 -13.76 -7.08
N THR A 189 -31.85 -13.55 -6.42
CA THR A 189 -32.60 -14.63 -5.77
C THR A 189 -33.21 -15.45 -6.91
N ILE A 190 -32.66 -16.62 -7.19
CA ILE A 190 -33.35 -17.61 -8.02
C ILE A 190 -34.41 -18.20 -7.11
N LEU A 191 -35.68 -17.89 -7.40
CA LEU A 191 -36.87 -18.53 -6.86
C LEU A 191 -37.07 -19.89 -7.53
#